data_AF-A0A259LQD8-F1
#
_entry.id   AF-A0A259LQD8-F1
#
_cell.length_a   1.000
_cell.length_b   1.000
_cell.length_c   1.000
_cell.angle_alpha   90.00
_cell.angle_beta   90.00
_cell.angle_gamma   90.00
#
_symmetry.space_group_name_H-M   'P 1'
#
loop_
_entity.id
_entity.type
_entity.pdbx_description
1 polymer ?
#
loop_
_entity_poly.entity_id
_entity_poly.type
_entity_poly.pdbx_seq_one_letter_code
_entity_poly.pdbx_strand_id
1 'polypeptide(L)'
;MRLPPDMQPRLSGLRGRLALALLSGVLGASGQAPFDLWFLAIPGLALLFVLLRSAAGPRHAALIGWAAGTGYFALALFWIIEPFMINPARHGWMAPFALVGMSA
;
A
#
# COMPACT_ATOMS: atom_id res chain seq x y z
N MET A 1 -29.69 10.88 -10.68
CA MET A 1 -29.67 9.67 -11.52
C MET A 1 -28.99 8.55 -10.72
N ARG A 2 -29.76 7.63 -10.11
CA ARG A 2 -29.20 6.48 -9.37
C ARG A 2 -28.86 5.41 -10.41
N LEU A 3 -27.61 4.98 -10.47
CA LEU A 3 -27.18 3.89 -11.35
C LEU A 3 -27.92 2.59 -10.95
N PRO A 4 -28.29 1.75 -11.93
CA PRO A 4 -28.97 0.49 -11.68
C PRO A 4 -28.05 -0.50 -10.93
N PRO A 5 -28.62 -1.40 -10.11
CA PRO A 5 -27.86 -2.22 -9.13
C PRO A 5 -26.90 -3.24 -9.75
N ASP A 6 -27.09 -3.58 -11.03
CA ASP A 6 -26.25 -4.47 -11.85
C ASP A 6 -24.96 -3.81 -12.35
N MET A 7 -24.89 -2.47 -12.35
CA MET A 7 -23.74 -1.68 -12.80
C MET A 7 -22.87 -1.17 -11.65
N GLN A 8 -23.00 -1.75 -10.45
CA GLN A 8 -22.03 -1.47 -9.39
C GLN A 8 -20.71 -2.18 -9.73
N PRO A 9 -19.58 -1.46 -9.85
CA PRO A 9 -18.29 -2.11 -10.05
C PRO A 9 -18.08 -3.13 -8.93
N ARG A 10 -17.82 -4.39 -9.30
CA ARG A 10 -17.63 -5.55 -8.40
C ARG A 10 -16.34 -5.46 -7.55
N LEU A 11 -15.98 -4.27 -7.09
CA LEU A 11 -15.03 -4.09 -5.97
C LEU A 11 -15.70 -4.43 -4.62
N SER A 12 -16.83 -5.16 -4.65
CA SER A 12 -17.85 -5.30 -3.61
C SER A 12 -17.49 -6.24 -2.45
N GLY A 13 -16.20 -6.49 -2.23
CA GLY A 13 -15.69 -7.30 -1.12
C GLY A 13 -14.54 -6.61 -0.39
N LEU A 14 -14.44 -6.84 0.93
CA LEU A 14 -13.35 -6.31 1.76
C LEU A 14 -11.97 -6.56 1.15
N ARG A 15 -11.74 -7.75 0.57
CA ARG A 15 -10.47 -8.11 -0.09
C ARG A 15 -10.09 -7.17 -1.24
N GLY A 16 -11.05 -6.82 -2.10
CA GLY A 16 -10.81 -5.91 -3.22
C GLY A 16 -10.46 -4.50 -2.74
N ARG A 17 -11.12 -4.03 -1.67
CA ARG A 17 -10.78 -2.77 -1.01
C ARG A 17 -9.39 -2.78 -0.38
N LEU A 18 -9.00 -3.86 0.27
CA LEU A 18 -7.65 -4.00 0.84
C LEU A 18 -6.57 -4.04 -0.24
N ALA A 19 -6.82 -4.72 -1.37
CA ALA A 19 -5.91 -4.72 -2.51
C ALA A 19 -5.75 -3.31 -3.12
N LEU A 20 -6.85 -2.57 -3.28
CA LEU A 20 -6.79 -1.17 -3.72
C LEU A 20 -6.10 -0.26 -2.70
N ALA A 21 -6.28 -0.53 -1.40
CA ALA A 21 -5.58 0.19 -0.35
C ALA A 21 -4.08 -0.05 -0.42
N LEU A 22 -3.63 -1.31 -0.52
CA LEU A 22 -2.23 -1.67 -0.78
C LEU A 22 -1.67 -0.92 -1.99
N LEU A 23 -2.38 -0.97 -3.12
CA LEU A 23 -1.97 -0.25 -4.33
C LEU A 23 -1.88 1.27 -4.11
N SER A 24 -2.83 1.87 -3.38
CA SER A 24 -2.81 3.29 -3.05
C SER A 24 -1.56 3.69 -2.27
N GLY A 25 -1.10 2.82 -1.37
CA GLY A 25 0.16 2.98 -0.64
C GLY A 25 1.39 2.93 -1.54
N VAL A 26 1.49 1.90 -2.39
CA VAL A 26 2.59 1.75 -3.37
C VAL A 26 2.68 2.98 -4.28
N LEU A 27 1.53 3.43 -4.80
CA LEU A 27 1.46 4.65 -5.61
C LEU A 27 1.92 5.87 -4.79
N GLY A 28 1.46 6.02 -3.55
CA GLY A 28 1.90 7.07 -2.64
C GLY A 28 3.41 7.12 -2.45
N ALA A 29 4.05 5.97 -2.25
CA ALA A 29 5.49 5.87 -2.04
C ALA A 29 6.32 6.11 -3.32
N SER A 30 5.73 5.88 -4.51
CA SER A 30 6.43 6.07 -5.79
C SER A 30 6.85 7.52 -6.08
N GLY A 31 6.34 8.50 -5.33
CA GLY A 31 6.80 9.88 -5.39
C GLY A 31 8.12 10.13 -4.66
N GLN A 32 8.63 9.17 -3.88
CA GLN A 32 9.93 9.26 -3.23
C GLN A 32 11.05 8.87 -4.22
N ALA A 33 12.28 9.26 -3.90
CA ALA A 33 13.46 8.74 -4.57
C ALA A 33 13.50 7.20 -4.46
N PRO A 34 14.04 6.48 -5.45
CA PRO A 34 14.64 6.96 -6.69
C PRO A 34 13.64 7.16 -7.84
N PHE A 35 12.34 7.01 -7.58
CA PHE A 35 11.32 6.98 -8.62
C PHE A 35 10.84 8.39 -9.01
N ASP A 36 10.68 9.28 -8.02
CA ASP A 36 10.25 10.67 -8.21
C ASP A 36 8.93 10.83 -9.02
N LEU A 37 8.08 9.79 -9.00
CA LEU A 37 6.79 9.74 -9.72
C LEU A 37 5.70 10.44 -8.91
N TRP A 38 5.92 11.70 -8.54
CA TRP A 38 4.99 12.49 -7.72
C TRP A 38 3.58 12.54 -8.31
N PHE A 39 3.47 12.50 -9.65
CA PHE A 39 2.20 12.48 -10.37
C PHE A 39 1.38 11.20 -10.16
N LEU A 40 2.01 10.11 -9.70
CA LEU A 40 1.33 8.89 -9.24
C LEU A 40 1.04 8.93 -7.73
N ALA A 41 1.90 9.57 -6.95
CA ALA A 41 1.72 9.70 -5.50
C ALA A 41 0.45 10.45 -5.14
N ILE A 42 0.16 11.57 -5.82
CA ILE A 42 -1.07 12.36 -5.58
C ILE A 42 -2.35 11.54 -5.81
N PRO A 43 -2.56 10.88 -6.97
CA PRO A 43 -3.74 10.05 -7.16
C PRO A 43 -3.76 8.82 -6.25
N GLY A 44 -2.60 8.27 -5.86
CA GLY A 44 -2.50 7.23 -4.82
C GLY A 44 -3.08 7.68 -3.48
N LEU A 45 -2.68 8.86 -3.00
CA LEU A 45 -3.24 9.45 -1.77
C LEU A 45 -4.72 9.76 -1.92
N ALA A 46 -5.16 10.31 -3.05
CA ALA A 46 -6.58 10.57 -3.32
C ALA A 46 -7.42 9.28 -3.26
N LEU A 47 -6.92 8.18 -3.84
CA LEU A 47 -7.56 6.86 -3.77
C LEU A 47 -7.70 6.38 -2.32
N LEU A 48 -6.67 6.54 -1.48
CA LEU A 48 -6.75 6.18 -0.06
C LEU A 48 -7.87 6.95 0.66
N PHE A 49 -8.00 8.26 0.43
CA PHE A 49 -9.09 9.06 1.02
C PHE A 49 -10.47 8.59 0.57
N VAL A 50 -10.63 8.24 -0.71
CA VAL A 50 -11.88 7.67 -1.24
C VAL A 50 -12.21 6.34 -0.55
N LEU A 51 -11.23 5.46 -0.36
CA LEU A 51 -11.40 4.18 0.31
C LEU A 51 -11.78 4.36 1.80
N LEU A 52 -11.09 5.24 2.52
CA LEU A 52 -11.38 5.55 3.93
C LEU A 52 -12.79 6.11 4.12
N ARG A 53 -13.25 7.00 3.22
CA ARG A 53 -14.62 7.54 3.24
C ARG A 53 -15.68 6.45 3.03
N SER A 54 -15.33 5.37 2.34
CA SER A 54 -16.22 4.23 2.07
C SER A 54 -16.22 3.17 3.19
N ALA A 55 -15.44 3.36 4.26
CA ALA A 55 -15.34 2.40 5.35
C ALA A 55 -16.65 2.29 6.14
N ALA A 56 -17.09 1.07 6.45
CA ALA A 56 -18.31 0.80 7.20
C ALA A 56 -18.22 1.15 8.71
N GLY A 57 -17.03 1.53 9.19
CA GLY A 57 -16.77 1.87 10.59
C GLY A 57 -15.28 1.94 10.91
N PRO A 58 -14.90 2.25 12.17
CA PRO A 58 -13.51 2.51 12.55
C PRO A 58 -12.58 1.30 12.33
N ARG A 59 -13.05 0.08 12.61
CA ARG A 59 -12.27 -1.15 12.36
C ARG A 59 -11.97 -1.35 10.88
N HIS A 60 -12.94 -1.09 10.01
CA HIS A 60 -12.74 -1.19 8.55
C HIS A 60 -11.79 -0.11 8.05
N ALA A 61 -11.91 1.12 8.56
CA ALA A 61 -10.99 2.20 8.24
C ALA A 61 -9.56 1.87 8.69
N ALA A 62 -9.38 1.27 9.86
CA ALA A 62 -8.08 0.80 10.35
C ALA A 62 -7.47 -0.25 9.42
N LEU A 63 -8.24 -1.25 8.98
CA LEU A 63 -7.75 -2.26 8.03
C LEU A 63 -7.35 -1.66 6.67
N ILE A 64 -8.13 -0.70 6.16
CA ILE A 64 -7.80 0.02 4.92
C ILE A 64 -6.50 0.82 5.10
N GLY A 65 -6.39 1.59 6.19
CA GLY A 65 -5.19 2.35 6.52
C GLY A 65 -3.96 1.46 6.69
N TRP A 66 -4.12 0.31 7.34
CA TRP A 66 -3.06 -0.69 7.52
C TRP A 66 -2.58 -1.23 6.18
N ALA A 67 -3.50 -1.68 5.32
CA ALA A 67 -3.16 -2.18 4.00
C ALA A 67 -2.44 -1.12 3.14
N ALA A 68 -2.91 0.14 3.18
CA ALA A 68 -2.24 1.23 2.48
C ALA A 68 -0.86 1.56 3.06
N GLY A 69 -0.74 1.61 4.40
CA GLY A 69 0.55 1.76 5.06
C GLY A 69 1.54 0.67 4.65
N THR A 70 1.09 -0.58 4.59
CA THR A 70 1.92 -1.70 4.14
C THR A 70 2.40 -1.57 2.71
N GLY A 71 1.53 -1.15 1.78
CA GLY A 71 1.95 -0.90 0.41
C GLY A 71 2.97 0.25 0.31
N TYR A 72 2.77 1.30 1.10
CA TYR A 72 3.67 2.45 1.15
C TYR A 72 5.05 2.06 1.69
N PHE A 73 5.11 1.44 2.86
CA PHE A 73 6.37 1.07 3.51
C PHE A 73 7.10 -0.06 2.78
N ALA A 74 6.40 -1.01 2.14
CA ALA A 74 7.05 -2.05 1.35
C ALA A 74 7.85 -1.47 0.18
N LEU A 75 7.35 -0.41 -0.47
CA LEU A 75 8.10 0.28 -1.52
C LEU A 75 9.11 1.27 -0.93
N ALA A 76 8.71 2.09 0.04
CA ALA A 76 9.56 3.12 0.61
C ALA A 76 10.77 2.54 1.34
N LEU A 77 10.66 1.40 2.03
CA LEU A 77 11.76 0.81 2.80
C LEU A 77 12.64 -0.14 1.98
N PHE A 78 12.56 -0.15 0.65
CA PHE A 78 13.35 -1.09 -0.17
C PHE A 78 14.86 -0.98 0.10
N TRP A 79 15.37 0.20 0.45
CA TRP A 79 16.78 0.44 0.80
C TRP A 79 17.24 -0.33 2.04
N ILE A 80 16.34 -0.81 2.91
CA ILE A 80 16.72 -1.62 4.07
C ILE A 80 17.39 -2.94 3.67
N ILE A 81 17.26 -3.36 2.40
CA ILE A 81 17.94 -4.54 1.86
C ILE A 81 19.47 -4.32 1.80
N GLU A 82 19.93 -3.11 1.49
CA GLU A 82 21.34 -2.76 1.28
C GLU A 82 22.27 -3.19 2.43
N PRO A 83 21.99 -2.90 3.72
CA PRO A 83 22.87 -3.32 4.82
C PRO A 83 23.03 -4.84 4.93
N PHE A 84 22.05 -5.64 4.52
CA PHE A 84 22.16 -7.11 4.54
C PHE A 84 23.08 -7.64 3.43
N MET A 85 23.36 -6.84 2.40
CA MET A 85 24.21 -7.20 1.26
C MET A 85 25.70 -6.90 1.49
N ILE A 86 26.08 -6.34 2.64
CA ILE A 86 27.50 -6.16 3.01
C ILE A 86 28.18 -7.53 3.23
N ASN A 87 27.46 -8.48 3.86
CA ASN A 87 27.89 -9.88 4.01
C ASN A 87 26.70 -10.82 3.75
N PRO A 88 26.35 -11.04 2.47
CA PRO A 88 25.10 -11.70 2.10
C PRO A 88 25.09 -13.19 2.48
N ALA A 89 26.27 -13.83 2.51
CA ALA A 89 26.41 -15.21 2.96
C ALA A 89 25.96 -15.42 4.41
N ARG A 90 26.09 -14.39 5.27
CA ARG A 90 25.67 -14.45 6.67
C ARG A 90 24.29 -13.84 6.91
N HIS A 91 24.00 -12.69 6.30
CA HIS A 91 22.84 -11.86 6.66
C HIS A 91 21.82 -11.68 5.54
N GLY A 92 22.14 -12.07 4.29
CA GLY A 92 21.27 -11.79 3.14
C GLY A 92 19.88 -12.42 3.25
N TRP A 93 19.78 -13.59 3.90
CA TRP A 93 18.52 -14.27 4.16
C TRP A 93 17.57 -13.47 5.08
N MET A 94 18.09 -12.54 5.88
CA MET A 94 17.30 -11.72 6.82
C MET A 94 16.58 -10.56 6.12
N ALA A 95 17.08 -10.09 4.98
CA ALA A 95 16.55 -8.95 4.24
C ALA A 95 15.04 -9.03 3.95
N PRO A 96 14.48 -10.14 3.41
CA PRO A 96 13.05 -10.22 3.16
C PRO A 96 12.21 -10.13 4.44
N PHE A 97 12.68 -10.68 5.56
CA PHE A 97 11.98 -10.62 6.84
C PHE A 97 12.01 -9.22 7.43
N ALA A 98 13.14 -8.52 7.32
CA ALA A 98 13.26 -7.13 7.73
C ALA A 98 12.32 -6.23 6.93
N LEU A 99 12.29 -6.38 5.59
CA LEU A 99 11.42 -5.59 4.73
C LEU A 99 9.94 -5.85 5.03
N VAL A 100 9.52 -7.13 5.05
CA VAL A 100 8.11 -7.48 5.29
C VAL A 100 7.67 -7.10 6.71
N GLY A 101 8.49 -7.40 7.72
CA GLY A 101 8.18 -7.11 9.12
C GLY A 101 8.14 -5.62 9.44
N MET A 102 8.96 -4.80 8.76
CA MET A 102 8.91 -3.34 8.92
C MET A 102 7.78 -2.68 8.13
N SER A 103 7.17 -3.40 7.18
CA SER A 103 6.09 -2.86 6.35
C SER A 103 4.71 -3.03 6.99
N ALA A 104 4.54 -3.83 8.03
CA ALA A 104 3.25 -4.11 8.64
C ALA A 104 3.34 -4.12 10.16
#